data_AF-A0A7C8EJI8-F1
#
_entry.id   AF-A0A7C8EJI8-F1
#
_cell.length_a   1.000
_cell.length_b   1.000
_cell.length_c   1.000
_cell.angle_alpha   90.00
_cell.angle_beta   90.00
_cell.angle_gamma   90.00
#
_symmetry.space_group_name_H-M   'P 1'
#
loop_
_entity.id
_entity.type
_entity.pdbx_description
1 polymer ?
#
loop_
_entity_poly.entity_id
_entity_poly.type
_entity_poly.pdbx_seq_one_letter_code
_entity_poly.pdbx_strand_id
1 'polypeptide(L)'
;MALEIISFKPFVKNTLQGFATVRMSNIGLEIRDVCLHQKDGKRWLQLPSKAYKKNGKTAWSYILDFYDKTRGEQFQKSALEALDRFIAGGGADGF
;
A
#
# COMPACT_ATOMS: atom_id res chain seq x y z
N MET A 1 -4.65 -12.98 -5.84
CA MET A 1 -4.65 -11.94 -6.89
C MET A 1 -3.21 -11.77 -7.35
N ALA A 2 -2.93 -11.65 -8.65
CA ALA A 2 -1.57 -11.47 -9.14
C ALA A 2 -1.18 -9.99 -9.02
N LEU A 3 -0.35 -9.67 -8.04
CA LEU A 3 0.19 -8.33 -7.84
C LEU A 3 1.65 -8.46 -7.39
N GLU A 4 2.45 -7.44 -7.72
CA GLU A 4 3.89 -7.42 -7.52
C GLU A 4 4.28 -6.12 -6.83
N ILE A 5 5.24 -6.19 -5.91
CA ILE A 5 5.84 -5.00 -5.29
C ILE A 5 7.02 -4.58 -6.15
N ILE A 6 6.94 -3.38 -6.72
CA ILE A 6 7.97 -2.84 -7.61
C ILE A 6 9.07 -2.15 -6.81
N SER A 7 8.68 -1.46 -5.74
CA SER A 7 9.61 -0.73 -4.89
C SER A 7 8.99 -0.53 -3.51
N PHE A 8 9.81 -0.60 -2.47
CA PHE A 8 9.41 -0.32 -1.11
C PHE A 8 10.37 0.68 -0.47
N LYS A 9 9.85 1.81 -0.03
CA LYS A 9 10.57 2.85 0.73
C LYS A 9 10.20 2.74 2.20
N PRO A 10 11.09 2.23 3.08
CA PRO A 10 10.82 2.19 4.50
C PRO A 10 10.74 3.61 5.06
N PHE A 11 9.69 3.91 5.82
CA PHE A 11 9.48 5.20 6.45
C PHE A 11 8.62 5.05 7.70
N VAL A 12 9.26 5.17 8.87
CA VAL A 12 8.59 4.93 10.16
C VAL A 12 8.05 6.24 10.72
N LYS A 13 6.72 6.35 10.84
CA LYS A 13 6.03 7.48 11.48
C LYS A 13 4.71 7.03 12.09
N ASN A 14 4.68 6.91 13.42
CA ASN A 14 3.53 6.40 14.18
C ASN A 14 3.14 4.99 13.71
N THR A 15 2.02 4.86 13.01
CA THR A 15 1.57 3.59 12.43
C THR A 15 2.11 3.38 11.03
N LEU A 16 2.61 4.40 10.34
CA LEU A 16 3.16 4.28 8.99
C LEU A 16 4.56 3.65 9.07
N GLN A 17 4.80 2.61 8.28
CA GLN A 17 6.07 1.87 8.21
C GLN A 17 6.80 2.06 6.88
N GLY A 18 6.10 2.56 5.85
CA GLY A 18 6.71 2.83 4.56
C GLY A 18 5.72 3.05 3.44
N PHE A 19 6.26 3.26 2.25
CA PHE A 19 5.52 3.42 1.00
C PHE A 19 5.92 2.35 0.01
N ALA A 20 4.95 1.60 -0.49
CA ALA A 20 5.12 0.58 -1.51
C ALA A 20 4.57 1.07 -2.85
N THR A 21 5.19 0.63 -3.94
CA THR A 21 4.60 0.67 -5.28
C THR A 21 4.11 -0.72 -5.63
N VAL A 22 2.80 -0.85 -5.87
CA VAL A 22 2.14 -2.13 -6.17
C VAL A 22 1.71 -2.12 -7.63
N ARG A 23 2.12 -3.12 -8.41
CA ARG A 23 1.69 -3.30 -9.79
C ARG A 23 0.77 -4.51 -9.89
N MET A 24 -0.35 -4.32 -10.59
CA MET A 24 -1.32 -5.35 -10.93
C MET A 24 -1.21 -5.66 -12.43
N SER A 25 -0.38 -6.64 -12.74
CA SER A 25 -0.03 -7.04 -14.11
C SER A 25 -1.24 -7.55 -14.89
N ASN A 26 -2.24 -8.10 -14.21
CA ASN A 26 -3.49 -8.61 -14.80
C ASN A 26 -4.42 -7.54 -15.36
N ILE A 27 -4.37 -6.31 -14.84
CA ILE A 27 -5.22 -5.18 -15.27
C ILE A 27 -4.40 -4.00 -15.82
N GLY A 28 -3.06 -4.12 -15.84
CA GLY A 28 -2.16 -3.04 -16.28
C GLY A 28 -2.17 -1.82 -15.34
N LEU A 29 -2.49 -2.00 -14.05
CA LEU A 29 -2.58 -0.90 -13.09
C LEU A 29 -1.33 -0.84 -12.22
N GLU A 30 -0.74 0.33 -12.08
CA GLU A 30 0.34 0.60 -11.15
C GLU A 30 -0.12 1.61 -10.10
N ILE A 31 -0.08 1.21 -8.83
CA ILE A 31 -0.49 2.01 -7.69
C ILE A 31 0.77 2.43 -6.95
N ARG A 32 1.09 3.72 -7.04
CA ARG A 32 2.25 4.34 -6.36
C ARG A 32 1.80 4.90 -5.02
N ASP A 33 2.73 5.08 -4.10
CA ASP A 33 2.48 5.65 -2.75
C ASP A 33 1.45 4.86 -1.91
N VAL A 34 1.48 3.53 -1.99
CA VAL A 34 0.68 2.67 -1.10
C VAL A 34 1.32 2.67 0.28
N CYS A 35 0.62 3.19 1.29
CA CYS A 35 1.13 3.29 2.64
C CYS A 35 1.04 1.93 3.35
N LEU A 36 2.16 1.42 3.86
CA LEU A 36 2.16 0.30 4.80
C LEU A 36 1.95 0.84 6.20
N HIS A 37 0.90 0.40 6.88
CA HIS A 37 0.68 0.68 8.28
C HIS A 37 0.86 -0.57 9.14
N GLN A 38 1.41 -0.37 10.34
CA GLN A 38 1.51 -1.37 11.39
C GLN A 38 1.11 -0.76 12.73
N LYS A 39 0.23 -1.44 13.46
CA LYS A 39 -0.15 -1.09 14.83
C LYS A 39 -0.48 -2.36 15.58
N ASP A 40 0.06 -2.50 16.80
CA ASP A 40 -0.31 -3.61 17.71
C ASP A 40 -0.10 -5.00 17.06
N GLY A 41 1.01 -5.17 16.33
CA GLY A 41 1.31 -6.40 15.59
C GLY A 41 0.48 -6.62 14.31
N LYS A 42 -0.59 -5.84 14.07
CA LYS A 42 -1.38 -5.90 12.84
C LYS A 42 -0.78 -5.00 11.77
N ARG A 43 -0.68 -5.50 10.53
CA ARG A 43 -0.20 -4.76 9.36
C ARG A 43 -1.32 -4.65 8.34
N TRP A 44 -1.44 -3.49 7.71
CA TRP A 44 -2.38 -3.27 6.62
C TRP A 44 -1.79 -2.30 5.60
N LEU A 45 -2.08 -2.55 4.32
CA LEU A 45 -1.76 -1.61 3.24
C LEU A 45 -2.96 -0.69 3.06
N GLN A 46 -2.69 0.61 3.01
CA GLN A 46 -3.65 1.66 2.75
C GLN A 46 -3.38 2.24 1.35
N LEU A 47 -4.44 2.29 0.54
CA LEU A 47 -4.38 2.87 -0.80
C LEU A 47 -4.03 4.37 -0.75
N PRO A 48 -3.35 4.88 -1.79
CA PRO A 48 -2.96 6.28 -1.84
C PRO A 48 -4.21 7.16 -1.71
N SER A 49 -4.15 8.05 -0.73
CA SER A 49 -5.24 8.96 -0.39
C SER A 49 -4.71 10.38 -0.48
N LYS A 50 -5.41 11.26 -1.19
CA LYS A 50 -5.03 12.67 -1.30
C LYS A 50 -5.67 13.44 -0.16
N ALA A 51 -4.83 14.07 0.67
CA ALA A 51 -5.32 15.07 1.61
C ALA A 51 -5.81 16.30 0.82
N TYR A 52 -7.04 16.73 1.08
CA TYR A 52 -7.61 17.95 0.51
C TYR A 52 -8.21 18.80 1.64
N LYS A 53 -8.06 20.12 1.54
CA LYS A 53 -8.70 21.05 2.48
C LYS A 53 -10.14 21.26 2.04
N LYS A 54 -11.09 20.85 2.88
CA LYS A 54 -12.50 21.21 2.72
C LYS A 54 -12.91 22.06 3.93
N ASN A 55 -13.23 23.33 3.69
CA ASN A 55 -13.72 24.25 4.73
C ASN A 55 -12.82 24.34 5.98
N GLY A 56 -11.50 24.50 5.77
CA GLY A 56 -10.53 24.62 6.87
C GLY A 56 -10.21 23.33 7.61
N LYS A 57 -10.90 22.22 7.34
CA LYS A 57 -10.57 20.88 7.86
C LYS A 57 -9.83 20.04 6.82
N THR A 58 -8.81 19.31 7.28
CA THR A 58 -8.12 18.30 6.47
C THR A 58 -9.05 17.11 6.27
N ALA A 59 -9.53 16.93 5.05
CA ALA A 59 -10.27 15.75 4.64
C ALA A 59 -9.36 14.86 3.78
N TRP A 60 -9.63 13.56 3.75
CA TRP A 60 -8.87 12.59 2.97
C TRP A 60 -9.79 12.02 1.90
N SER A 61 -9.40 12.14 0.63
CA SER A 61 -10.11 11.51 -0.48
C SER A 61 -9.29 10.32 -0.94
N TYR A 62 -9.90 9.15 -0.96
CA TYR A 62 -9.30 7.98 -1.58
C TYR A 62 -9.12 8.26 -3.08
N ILE A 63 -7.89 8.14 -3.57
CA ILE A 63 -7.60 8.31 -5.01
C ILE A 63 -8.02 7.04 -5.75
N LEU A 64 -7.86 5.91 -5.07
CA LEU A 64 -8.25 4.60 -5.53
C LEU A 64 -9.05 3.93 -4.41
N ASP A 65 -10.19 3.34 -4.75
CA ASP A 65 -11.00 2.54 -3.85
C ASP A 65 -11.47 1.27 -4.56
N PHE A 66 -11.56 0.17 -3.82
CA PHE A 66 -12.12 -1.05 -4.36
C PHE A 66 -13.64 -1.01 -4.19
N TYR A 67 -14.35 -0.89 -5.32
CA TYR A 67 -15.82 -0.98 -5.35
C TYR A 67 -16.36 -2.25 -4.66
N ASP A 68 -15.59 -3.33 -4.71
CA ASP A 68 -15.94 -4.61 -4.11
C ASP A 68 -15.08 -4.91 -2.88
N LYS A 69 -15.73 -5.09 -1.73
CA LYS A 69 -15.06 -5.34 -0.44
C LYS A 69 -14.26 -6.64 -0.45
N THR A 70 -14.79 -7.70 -1.06
CA THR A 70 -14.10 -9.00 -1.14
C THR A 70 -12.81 -8.89 -1.95
N ARG A 71 -12.81 -8.13 -3.06
CA ARG A 71 -11.59 -7.82 -3.83
C ARG A 71 -10.61 -6.97 -3.02
N GLY A 72 -11.09 -6.02 -2.22
CA GLY A 72 -10.24 -5.23 -1.32
C GLY A 72 -9.52 -6.09 -0.28
N GLU A 73 -10.21 -7.04 0.35
CA GLU A 73 -9.60 -7.97 1.31
C GLU A 73 -8.60 -8.92 0.64
N GLN A 74 -8.94 -9.44 -0.55
CA GLN A 74 -8.03 -10.25 -1.35
C GLN A 74 -6.77 -9.48 -1.77
N PHE A 75 -6.93 -8.22 -2.16
CA PHE A 75 -5.81 -7.33 -2.46
C PHE A 75 -4.92 -7.17 -1.24
N GLN A 76 -5.49 -6.85 -0.08
CA GLN A 76 -4.72 -6.60 1.13
C GLN A 76 -3.92 -7.84 1.54
N LYS A 77 -4.52 -9.03 1.47
CA LYS A 77 -3.83 -10.30 1.73
C LYS A 77 -2.71 -10.56 0.71
N SER A 78 -3.03 -10.51 -0.59
CA SER A 78 -2.03 -10.75 -1.66
C SER A 78 -0.89 -9.74 -1.64
N ALA A 79 -1.17 -8.48 -1.27
CA ALA A 79 -0.18 -7.41 -1.23
C ALA A 79 0.74 -7.51 0.00
N LEU A 80 0.21 -7.94 1.15
CA LEU A 80 1.04 -8.28 2.30
C LEU A 80 1.94 -9.48 2.02
N GLU A 81 1.43 -10.53 1.36
CA GLU A 81 2.24 -11.69 0.95
C GLU A 81 3.33 -11.31 -0.05
N ALA A 82 3.01 -10.48 -1.06
CA ALA A 82 4.00 -10.02 -2.03
C ALA A 82 5.06 -9.11 -1.39
N LEU A 83 4.66 -8.27 -0.44
CA LEU A 83 5.57 -7.43 0.33
C LEU A 83 6.49 -8.26 1.23
N ASP A 84 5.96 -9.27 1.91
CA ASP A 84 6.76 -10.18 2.73
C ASP A 84 7.81 -10.90 1.88
N ARG A 85 7.42 -11.40 0.70
CA ARG A 85 8.35 -11.97 -0.28
C ARG A 85 9.40 -10.97 -0.76
N PHE A 86 9.02 -9.72 -1.00
CA PHE A 86 9.95 -8.66 -1.43
C PHE A 86 10.98 -8.33 -0.34
N ILE A 87 10.54 -8.26 0.93
CA ILE A 87 11.40 -7.99 2.08
C ILE A 87 12.29 -9.21 2.39
N ALA A 88 11.71 -10.41 2.42
CA ALA A 88 12.43 -11.66 2.70
C ALA A 88 13.42 -12.03 1.59
N GLY A 89 13.10 -11.70 0.34
CA GLY A 89 13.96 -11.90 -0.82
C GLY A 89 15.14 -10.95 -0.93
N GLY A 90 15.33 -10.04 0.04
CA GLY A 90 16.45 -9.12 0.01
C GLY A 90 16.26 -8.00 -1.00
N GLY A 91 15.16 -7.25 -0.91
CA GLY A 91 15.03 -5.90 -1.48
C GLY A 91 16.00 -4.88 -0.86
N ALA A 92 17.25 -5.30 -0.69
CA ALA A 92 18.44 -4.57 -0.28
C ALA A 92 19.36 -4.49 -1.51
N ASP A 93 18.90 -3.78 -2.54
CA ASP A 93 19.83 -3.16 -3.49
C ASP A 93 19.36 -1.73 -3.75
N GLY A 94 20.07 -0.78 -3.13
CA GLY A 94 19.93 0.65 -3.39
C GLY A 94 19.10 1.44 -2.37
N PHE A 95 19.73 1.84 -1.27
CA PHE A 95 20.08 3.26 -1.04
C PHE A 95 21.12 3.40 0.08
#